data_AF-A0AAD0RPH8-F1
#
_entry.id   AF-A0AAD0RPH8-F1
#
_cell.length_a   1.000
_cell.length_b   1.000
_cell.length_c   1.000
_cell.angle_alpha   90.00
_cell.angle_beta   90.00
_cell.angle_gamma   90.00
#
_symmetry.space_group_name_H-M   'P 1'
#
loop_
_entity.id
_entity.type
_entity.pdbx_description
1 polymer ?
#
loop_
_entity_poly.entity_id
_entity_poly.type
_entity_poly.pdbx_seq_one_letter_code
_entity_poly.pdbx_strand_id
1 'polypeptide(L)'
;MELSKLDFTQLVALRADVEAEIKRRESEEKSKAKKQIIELARAYGLSVEEVLGKTGGVRKPVEAKYRHPVSPELTWTGRGRKPVWVQEWISSGKALEALAI
;
A
#
# COMPACT_ATOMS: atom_id res chain seq x y z
N MET A 1 -24.31 -8.21 -40.09
CA MET A 1 -25.44 -8.68 -39.27
C MET A 1 -26.63 -7.82 -39.65
N GLU A 2 -27.69 -8.38 -40.25
CA GLU A 2 -28.87 -7.60 -40.64
C GLU A 2 -29.79 -7.39 -39.43
N LEU A 3 -29.68 -6.22 -38.79
CA LEU A 3 -30.52 -5.83 -37.65
C LEU A 3 -31.99 -5.62 -38.04
N SER A 4 -32.25 -5.39 -39.32
CA SER A 4 -33.57 -5.18 -39.93
C SER A 4 -34.49 -6.40 -39.91
N LYS A 5 -33.99 -7.59 -39.57
CA LYS A 5 -34.76 -8.85 -39.50
C LYS A 5 -35.11 -9.27 -38.06
N LEU A 6 -34.65 -8.53 -37.06
CA LEU A 6 -34.84 -8.87 -35.64
C LEU A 6 -36.04 -8.13 -35.07
N ASP A 7 -36.86 -8.84 -34.31
CA ASP A 7 -37.93 -8.22 -33.50
C ASP A 7 -37.33 -7.40 -32.33
N PHE A 8 -38.10 -6.45 -31.79
CA PHE A 8 -37.70 -5.62 -30.66
C PHE A 8 -37.11 -6.43 -29.49
N THR A 9 -37.71 -7.57 -29.16
CA THR A 9 -37.22 -8.44 -28.08
C THR A 9 -35.83 -9.00 -28.38
N GLN A 10 -35.59 -9.39 -29.63
CA GLN A 10 -34.30 -9.91 -30.09
C GLN A 10 -33.24 -8.81 -30.17
N LEU A 11 -33.62 -7.59 -30.53
CA LEU A 11 -32.73 -6.43 -30.51
C LEU A 11 -32.30 -6.06 -29.09
N VAL A 12 -33.19 -6.15 -28.10
CA VAL A 12 -32.86 -5.92 -26.69
C VAL A 12 -31.92 -7.01 -26.16
N ALA A 13 -32.17 -8.28 -26.50
CA ALA A 13 -31.27 -9.38 -26.14
C ALA A 13 -29.88 -9.20 -26.76
N LEU A 14 -29.80 -8.91 -28.05
CA LEU A 14 -28.55 -8.66 -28.75
C LEU A 14 -27.76 -7.48 -28.14
N ARG A 15 -28.45 -6.41 -27.72
CA ARG A 15 -27.80 -5.30 -27.01
C ARG A 15 -27.14 -5.80 -25.72
N ALA A 16 -27.85 -6.59 -24.92
CA ALA A 16 -27.32 -7.12 -23.68
C ALA A 16 -26.10 -8.03 -23.90
N ASP A 17 -26.15 -8.91 -24.91
CA ASP A 17 -25.02 -9.76 -25.30
C ASP A 17 -23.81 -8.93 -25.75
N VAL A 18 -24.04 -7.90 -26.56
CA VAL A 18 -22.97 -6.99 -27.02
C VAL A 18 -22.37 -6.23 -25.83
N GLU A 19 -23.18 -5.71 -24.91
CA GLU A 19 -22.67 -5.06 -23.69
C GLU A 19 -21.85 -6.03 -22.82
N ALA A 20 -22.28 -7.28 -22.69
CA ALA A 20 -21.55 -8.31 -21.95
C ALA A 20 -20.21 -8.64 -22.62
N GLU A 21 -20.19 -8.81 -23.94
CA GLU A 21 -18.97 -9.10 -24.71
C GLU A 21 -17.99 -7.93 -24.67
N ILE A 22 -18.47 -6.67 -24.74
CA ILE A 22 -17.63 -5.48 -24.57
C ILE A 22 -16.95 -5.50 -23.20
N LYS A 23 -17.72 -5.71 -22.12
CA LYS A 23 -17.16 -5.77 -20.76
C LYS A 23 -16.16 -6.90 -20.59
N ARG A 24 -16.42 -8.07 -21.18
CA ARG A 24 -15.49 -9.21 -21.16
C ARG A 24 -14.17 -8.82 -21.81
N ARG A 25 -14.22 -8.29 -23.03
CA ARG A 25 -13.01 -7.90 -23.78
C ARG A 25 -12.24 -6.78 -23.10
N GLU A 26 -12.94 -5.79 -22.52
CA GLU A 26 -12.30 -4.75 -21.72
C GLU A 26 -11.54 -5.33 -20.52
N SER A 27 -12.13 -6.30 -19.81
CA SER A 27 -11.47 -6.97 -18.68
C SER A 27 -10.24 -7.75 -19.13
N GLU A 28 -10.33 -8.45 -20.27
CA GLU A 28 -9.23 -9.20 -20.85
C GLU A 28 -8.08 -8.28 -21.27
N GLU A 29 -8.37 -7.18 -21.97
CA GLU A 29 -7.39 -6.16 -22.37
C GLU A 29 -6.73 -5.52 -21.14
N LYS A 30 -7.52 -5.13 -20.13
CA LYS A 30 -7.00 -4.58 -18.87
C LYS A 30 -6.09 -5.58 -18.14
N SER A 31 -6.46 -6.86 -18.12
CA SER A 31 -5.66 -7.92 -17.51
C SER A 31 -4.35 -8.15 -18.27
N LYS A 32 -4.39 -8.13 -19.61
CA LYS A 32 -3.22 -8.25 -20.47
C LYS A 32 -2.26 -7.07 -20.28
N ALA A 33 -2.77 -5.85 -20.29
CA ALA A 33 -1.98 -4.65 -20.00
C ALA A 33 -1.33 -4.72 -18.61
N LYS A 34 -2.08 -5.15 -17.59
CA LYS A 34 -1.54 -5.33 -16.23
C LYS A 34 -0.40 -6.35 -16.21
N LYS A 35 -0.56 -7.50 -16.87
CA LYS A 35 0.51 -8.52 -16.96
C LYS A 35 1.77 -7.97 -17.62
N GLN A 36 1.62 -7.23 -18.73
CA GLN A 36 2.75 -6.63 -19.43
C GLN A 36 3.49 -5.61 -18.57
N ILE A 37 2.76 -4.76 -17.83
CA ILE A 37 3.37 -3.79 -16.91
C ILE A 37 4.13 -4.51 -15.79
N ILE A 38 3.56 -5.58 -15.23
CA ILE A 38 4.22 -6.38 -14.18
C ILE A 38 5.49 -7.05 -14.71
N GLU A 39 5.42 -7.65 -15.89
CA GLU A 39 6.56 -8.34 -16.50
C GLU A 39 7.68 -7.37 -16.83
N LEU A 40 7.34 -6.21 -17.40
CA LEU A 40 8.30 -5.15 -17.67
C LEU A 40 8.93 -4.64 -16.37
N ALA A 41 8.14 -4.38 -15.34
CA ALA A 41 8.67 -3.95 -14.03
C ALA A 41 9.66 -4.98 -13.47
N ARG A 42 9.30 -6.27 -13.50
CA ARG A 42 10.18 -7.37 -13.04
C ARG A 42 11.46 -7.47 -13.86
N ALA A 43 11.40 -7.25 -15.18
CA ALA A 43 12.58 -7.31 -16.05
C ALA A 43 13.66 -6.31 -15.63
N TYR A 44 13.25 -5.17 -15.05
CA TYR A 44 14.14 -4.15 -14.52
C TYR A 44 14.32 -4.22 -12.99
N GLY A 45 13.86 -5.31 -12.35
CA GLY A 45 14.01 -5.51 -10.90
C GLY A 45 13.13 -4.59 -10.04
N LEU A 46 12.12 -3.95 -10.63
CA LEU A 46 11.21 -3.02 -9.97
C LEU A 46 9.91 -3.72 -9.58
N SER A 47 9.38 -3.38 -8.41
CA SER A 47 8.01 -3.77 -8.05
C SER A 47 6.99 -2.83 -8.72
N VAL A 48 5.78 -3.33 -8.99
CA VAL A 48 4.69 -2.53 -9.59
C VAL A 48 4.40 -1.27 -8.77
N GLU A 49 4.52 -1.36 -7.45
CA GLU A 49 4.33 -0.24 -6.52
C GLU A 49 5.39 0.85 -6.69
N GLU A 50 6.63 0.46 -7.03
CA GLU A 50 7.72 1.40 -7.34
C GLU A 50 7.50 2.07 -8.69
N VAL A 51 7.01 1.33 -9.70
CA VAL A 51 6.64 1.89 -11.02
C VAL A 51 5.48 2.89 -10.92
N LEU A 52 4.52 2.63 -10.03
CA LEU A 52 3.39 3.53 -9.76
C LEU A 52 3.74 4.72 -8.85
N GLY A 53 5.01 4.88 -8.47
CA GLY A 53 5.46 5.98 -7.61
C GLY A 53 4.92 5.88 -6.18
N LYS A 54 4.35 4.74 -5.78
CA LYS A 54 4.03 4.43 -4.38
C LYS A 54 5.30 3.95 -3.70
N THR A 55 6.30 4.83 -3.61
CA THR A 55 7.41 4.68 -2.68
C THR A 55 6.90 4.95 -1.26
N GLY A 56 6.00 4.09 -0.78
CA GLY A 56 5.80 3.86 0.64
C GLY A 56 7.01 3.09 1.14
N GLY A 57 8.18 3.75 1.17
CA GLY A 57 9.39 3.15 1.71
C GLY A 57 9.05 2.59 3.09
N VAL A 58 9.22 1.28 3.24
CA VAL A 58 9.13 0.62 4.55
C VAL A 58 10.17 1.31 5.42
N ARG A 59 9.72 2.29 6.22
CA ARG A 59 10.59 2.98 7.18
C ARG A 59 11.02 1.90 8.15
N LYS A 60 12.25 1.40 7.98
CA LYS A 60 12.87 0.47 8.92
C LYS A 60 12.68 1.05 10.32
N PRO A 61 12.12 0.29 11.27
CA PRO A 61 11.99 0.78 12.64
C PRO A 61 13.37 1.18 13.13
N VAL A 62 13.49 2.43 13.56
CA VAL A 62 14.74 2.99 14.08
C VAL A 62 15.03 2.28 15.40
N GLU A 63 16.28 1.92 15.63
CA GLU A 63 16.71 1.31 16.89
C GLU A 63 16.32 2.21 18.09
N ALA A 64 15.92 1.58 19.19
CA ALA A 64 15.65 2.28 20.42
C ALA A 64 16.93 2.93 20.94
N LYS A 65 16.88 4.22 21.29
CA LYS A 65 18.02 4.95 21.85
C LYS A 65 17.99 4.99 23.38
N TYR A 66 16.79 4.92 23.98
CA TYR A 66 16.58 4.98 25.43
C TYR A 66 15.72 3.82 25.92
N ARG A 67 15.99 3.31 27.12
CA ARG A 67 15.27 2.22 27.79
C ARG A 67 14.89 2.63 29.22
N HIS A 68 13.68 2.26 29.65
CA HIS A 68 13.23 2.55 31.00
C HIS A 68 14.02 1.71 32.04
N PRO A 69 14.42 2.28 33.19
CA PRO A 69 15.35 1.63 34.11
C PRO A 69 14.70 0.52 34.95
N VAL A 70 13.37 0.55 35.10
CA VAL A 70 12.60 -0.45 35.87
C VAL A 70 11.87 -1.44 34.96
N SER A 71 11.63 -1.06 33.70
CA SER A 71 10.79 -1.83 32.76
C SER A 71 11.50 -1.90 31.42
N PRO A 72 12.42 -2.87 31.21
CA PRO A 72 13.30 -2.91 30.04
C PRO A 72 12.57 -3.08 28.70
N GLU A 73 11.29 -3.46 28.74
CA GLU A 73 10.35 -3.51 27.62
C GLU A 73 9.95 -2.12 27.08
N LEU A 74 9.96 -1.09 27.93
CA LEU A 74 9.64 0.28 27.52
C LEU A 74 10.88 0.94 26.94
N THR A 75 10.86 1.14 25.62
CA THR A 75 11.97 1.75 24.88
C THR A 75 11.49 2.93 24.05
N TRP A 76 12.40 3.87 23.80
CA TRP A 76 12.12 5.06 23.01
C TRP A 76 13.27 5.34 22.05
N THR A 77 12.96 5.54 20.78
CA THR A 77 13.93 5.79 19.70
C THR A 77 14.56 7.19 19.75
N GLY A 78 14.12 8.04 20.69
CA GLY A 78 14.52 9.45 20.75
C GLY A 78 13.88 10.33 19.67
N ARG A 79 13.05 9.74 18.80
CA ARG A 79 12.29 10.46 17.76
C ARG A 79 10.81 10.53 18.16
N GLY A 80 10.16 11.66 17.83
CA GLY A 80 8.73 11.86 18.07
C GLY A 80 8.36 12.25 19.51
N ARG A 81 7.11 12.01 19.90
CA ARG A 81 6.56 12.38 21.23
C ARG A 81 7.28 11.59 22.32
N LYS A 82 7.79 12.30 23.33
CA LYS A 82 8.40 11.71 24.53
C LYS A 82 7.35 10.88 25.28
N PRO A 83 7.60 9.60 25.59
CA PRO A 83 6.77 8.80 26.48
C PRO A 83 6.65 9.44 27.87
N VAL A 84 5.57 9.13 28.58
CA VAL A 84 5.29 9.68 29.92
C VAL A 84 6.46 9.46 30.87
N TRP A 85 6.99 8.24 30.93
CA TRP A 85 8.13 7.91 31.79
C TRP A 85 9.41 8.72 31.49
N VAL A 86 9.65 9.09 30.22
CA VAL A 86 10.78 9.96 29.84
C VAL A 86 10.54 11.37 30.36
N GLN A 87 9.30 11.86 30.26
CA GLN A 87 8.93 13.18 30.75
C GLN A 87 9.04 13.24 32.27
N GLU A 88 8.58 12.23 32.99
CA GLU A 88 8.70 12.13 34.45
C GLU A 88 10.16 12.03 34.89
N TRP A 89 10.99 11.30 34.16
CA TRP A 89 12.43 11.20 34.42
C TRP A 89 13.13 12.56 34.32
N ILE A 90 12.85 13.30 33.24
CA ILE A 90 13.39 14.66 33.04
C ILE A 90 12.81 15.62 34.08
N SER A 91 11.52 15.52 34.37
CA SER A 91 10.84 16.35 35.39
C SER A 91 11.37 16.10 36.81
N SER A 92 11.91 14.90 37.07
CA SER A 92 12.58 14.56 38.33
C SER A 92 14.02 15.10 38.41
N GLY A 93 14.44 15.93 37.44
CA GLY A 93 15.79 16.52 37.37
C GLY A 93 16.87 15.55 36.91
N LYS A 94 16.51 14.37 36.39
CA LYS A 94 17.47 13.35 35.96
C LYS A 94 17.81 13.52 34.48
N ALA A 95 19.07 13.28 34.13
CA ALA A 95 19.53 13.38 32.75
C ALA A 95 18.94 12.28 31.87
N LEU A 96 18.47 12.65 30.67
CA LEU A 96 17.95 11.70 29.67
C LEU A 96 19.01 10.70 29.21
N GLU A 97 20.29 11.10 29.17
CA GLU A 97 21.41 10.26 28.78
C GLU A 97 21.59 9.05 29.71
N ALA A 98 21.14 9.13 30.97
CA ALA A 98 21.18 8.01 31.91
C ALA A 98 20.23 6.86 31.51
N LEU A 99 19.30 7.12 30.59
CA LEU A 99 18.38 6.12 30.04
C LEU A 99 18.87 5.56 28.69
N ALA A 100 20.01 6.05 28.16
CA ALA A 100 20.53 5.59 26.89
C ALA A 100 20.99 4.13 26.98
N ILE A 101 20.71 3.36 25.93
CA ILE A 101 21.16 1.96 25.75
C ILE A 101 22.38 1.89 24.86
#